data_AF-A0A2R6FE29-F1
#
_entry.id   AF-A0A2R6FE29-F1
#
_cell.length_a   1.000
_cell.length_b   1.000
_cell.length_c   1.000
_cell.angle_alpha   90.00
_cell.angle_beta   90.00
_cell.angle_gamma   90.00
#
_symmetry.space_group_name_H-M   'P 1'
#
loop_
_entity.id
_entity.type
_entity.pdbx_description
1 polymer ?
#
loop_
_entity_poly.entity_id
_entity_poly.type
_entity_poly.pdbx_seq_one_letter_code
_entity_poly.pdbx_strand_id
1 'polypeptide(L)'
;MRATAILLTAGLSLVAVGTAGVAASLPLVLASVVLAGVTRVVTDAVEVPATDGVTVRTVATDLWIGPALAAVVLVLWLDATPGEVQALGGMVGLVGMLNYFLRPFYHLIYELGQRLAAL
;
A
#
# COMPACT_ATOMS: atom_id res chain seq x y z
N MET A 1 -7.34 7.61 -3.99
CA MET A 1 -7.52 7.03 -2.65
C MET A 1 -6.86 5.66 -2.56
N ARG A 2 -7.29 4.66 -3.35
CA ARG A 2 -6.81 3.25 -3.30
C ARG A 2 -5.28 3.11 -3.29
N ALA A 3 -4.58 3.57 -4.32
CA ALA A 3 -3.11 3.47 -4.41
C ALA A 3 -2.37 4.17 -3.25
N THR A 4 -2.81 5.38 -2.86
CA THR A 4 -2.26 6.09 -1.70
C THR A 4 -2.44 5.29 -0.41
N ALA A 5 -3.64 4.76 -0.15
CA ALA A 5 -3.91 3.97 1.05
C ALA A 5 -3.03 2.71 1.11
N ILE A 6 -2.87 2.01 -0.02
CA ILE A 6 -2.01 0.83 -0.17
C ILE A 6 -0.54 1.16 0.13
N LEU A 7 -0.04 2.26 -0.46
CA LEU A 7 1.35 2.70 -0.25
C LEU A 7 1.58 3.13 1.21
N LEU A 8 0.60 3.78 1.83
CA LEU A 8 0.70 4.16 3.23
C LEU A 8 0.64 2.96 4.17
N THR A 9 -0.25 1.99 3.95
CA THR A 9 -0.27 0.77 4.78
C THR A 9 1.00 -0.04 4.60
N ALA A 10 1.48 -0.23 3.37
CA ALA A 10 2.77 -0.89 3.12
C ALA A 10 3.93 -0.16 3.81
N GLY A 11 4.00 1.17 3.65
CA GLY A 11 5.03 2.01 4.27
C GLY A 11 4.99 1.95 5.79
N LEU A 12 3.81 2.08 6.40
CA LEU A 12 3.63 1.99 7.85
C LEU A 12 4.00 0.60 8.39
N SER A 13 3.65 -0.48 7.69
CA SER A 13 4.05 -1.83 8.09
C SER A 13 5.57 -2.00 8.09
N LEU A 14 6.26 -1.54 7.05
CA LEU A 14 7.72 -1.59 6.96
C LEU A 14 8.39 -0.70 8.02
N VAL A 15 7.87 0.52 8.24
CA VAL A 15 8.35 1.40 9.31
C VAL A 15 8.19 0.73 10.67
N ALA A 16 7.02 0.16 10.97
CA ALA A 16 6.76 -0.50 12.24
C ALA A 16 7.76 -1.65 12.49
N VAL A 17 7.99 -2.49 11.48
CA VAL A 17 8.93 -3.60 11.55
C VAL A 17 10.38 -3.12 11.74
N GLY A 18 10.81 -2.13 10.96
CA GLY A 18 12.15 -1.54 11.09
C GLY A 18 12.36 -0.86 12.46
N THR A 19 11.35 -0.15 12.98
CA THR A 19 11.39 0.45 14.32
C THR A 19 11.42 -0.59 15.44
N ALA A 20 10.88 -1.78 15.20
CA ALA A 20 10.97 -2.91 16.12
C ALA A 20 12.35 -3.61 16.09
N GLY A 21 13.29 -3.11 15.27
CA GLY A 21 14.65 -3.66 15.17
C GLY A 21 14.74 -4.92 14.31
N VAL A 22 13.74 -5.19 13.47
CA VAL A 22 13.71 -6.40 12.65
C VAL A 22 14.31 -6.12 11.27
N ALA A 23 15.31 -6.92 10.88
CA ALA A 23 15.94 -6.86 9.57
C ALA A 23 15.09 -7.59 8.50
N ALA A 24 15.28 -7.21 7.24
CA ALA A 24 14.69 -7.92 6.12
C ALA A 24 15.25 -9.34 6.06
N SER A 25 14.35 -10.32 6.07
CA SER A 25 14.71 -11.73 6.11
C SER A 25 13.62 -12.57 5.47
N LEU A 26 13.97 -13.77 5.02
CA LEU A 26 13.01 -14.70 4.41
C LEU A 26 11.80 -15.00 5.32
N PRO A 27 11.96 -15.23 6.64
CA PRO A 27 10.84 -15.41 7.55
C PRO A 27 9.89 -14.21 7.60
N LEU A 28 10.44 -12.98 7.57
CA LEU A 28 9.64 -11.76 7.55
C LEU A 28 8.86 -11.62 6.24
N VAL A 29 9.48 -11.93 5.09
CA VAL A 29 8.80 -11.98 3.79
C VAL A 29 7.62 -12.94 3.84
N LEU A 30 7.84 -14.16 4.34
CA LEU A 30 6.78 -15.17 4.48
C LEU A 30 5.67 -14.69 5.41
N ALA A 31 6.01 -14.07 6.54
CA ALA A 31 5.04 -13.48 7.45
C ALA A 31 4.20 -12.38 6.77
N SER A 32 4.81 -11.51 5.96
CA SER A 32 4.10 -10.49 5.18
C SER A 32 3.18 -11.09 4.12
N VAL A 33 3.61 -12.16 3.44
CA VAL A 33 2.78 -12.89 2.46
C VAL A 33 1.59 -13.58 3.15
N VAL A 34 1.82 -14.22 4.29
CA VAL A 34 0.76 -14.84 5.10
C VAL A 34 -0.22 -13.76 5.57
N LEU A 35 0.27 -12.62 6.05
CA LEU A 35 -0.57 -11.50 6.45
C LEU A 35 -1.42 -10.97 5.28
N ALA A 36 -0.86 -10.89 4.07
CA ALA A 36 -1.61 -10.54 2.86
C ALA A 36 -2.71 -11.58 2.54
N GLY A 37 -2.40 -12.87 2.64
CA GLY A 37 -3.37 -13.95 2.45
C GLY A 37 -4.51 -13.91 3.48
N VAL A 38 -4.16 -13.76 4.77
CA VAL A 38 -5.13 -13.68 5.87
C VAL A 38 -6.04 -12.46 5.70
N THR A 39 -5.47 -11.29 5.44
CA THR A 39 -6.26 -10.06 5.24
C THR A 39 -7.21 -10.18 4.05
N ARG A 40 -6.81 -10.86 2.97
CA ARG A 40 -7.69 -11.15 1.83
C ARG A 40 -8.86 -12.06 2.24
N VAL A 41 -8.57 -13.20 2.86
CA VAL A 41 -9.61 -14.17 3.27
C VAL A 41 -10.58 -13.56 4.29
N VAL A 42 -10.05 -12.83 5.28
CA VAL A 42 -10.87 -12.13 6.28
C VAL A 42 -11.77 -11.10 5.61
N THR A 43 -11.26 -10.35 4.63
CA THR A 43 -12.07 -9.38 3.91
C THR A 43 -13.19 -10.03 3.11
N ASP A 44 -12.92 -11.15 2.44
CA ASP A 44 -13.93 -11.89 1.68
C ASP A 44 -15.02 -12.48 2.60
N ALA A 45 -14.66 -12.82 3.84
CA ALA A 45 -15.58 -13.38 4.83
C ALA A 45 -16.45 -12.33 5.55
N VAL A 46 -16.06 -11.06 5.54
CA VAL A 46 -16.80 -10.00 6.22
C VAL A 46 -17.83 -9.38 5.28
N GLU A 47 -19.11 -9.61 5.57
CA GLU A 47 -20.20 -8.87 4.95
C GLU A 47 -20.24 -7.42 5.47
N VAL A 48 -19.52 -6.51 4.81
CA VAL A 48 -19.58 -5.08 5.12
C VAL A 48 -20.88 -4.49 4.55
N PRO A 49 -21.80 -3.95 5.37
CA PRO A 49 -23.01 -3.29 4.89
C PRO A 49 -22.65 -2.14 3.95
N ALA A 50 -23.40 -1.96 2.88
CA ALA A 50 -23.25 -0.82 1.98
C ALA A 50 -23.80 0.44 2.67
N THR A 51 -23.03 1.03 3.58
CA THR A 51 -23.32 2.38 4.10
C THR A 51 -22.87 3.43 3.09
N ASP A 52 -23.71 4.45 2.89
CA ASP A 52 -23.48 5.53 1.93
C ASP A 52 -22.23 6.35 2.26
N GLY A 53 -21.32 6.45 1.29
CA GLY A 53 -20.04 7.14 1.39
C GLY A 53 -18.85 6.18 1.32
N VAL A 54 -17.80 6.59 0.57
CA VAL A 54 -16.54 5.86 0.27
C VAL A 54 -16.47 4.51 0.98
N THR A 55 -17.02 3.49 0.31
CA THR A 55 -17.49 2.27 0.96
C THR A 55 -16.33 1.64 1.72
N VAL A 56 -16.47 1.46 3.03
CA VAL A 56 -15.50 0.74 3.89
C VAL A 56 -15.10 -0.60 3.24
N ARG A 57 -16.04 -1.22 2.54
CA ARG A 57 -15.84 -2.39 1.68
C ARG A 57 -14.74 -2.21 0.63
N THR A 58 -14.66 -1.06 -0.04
CA THR A 58 -13.67 -0.75 -1.09
C THR A 58 -12.26 -0.57 -0.52
N VAL A 59 -12.14 -0.06 0.71
CA VAL A 59 -10.84 0.03 1.40
C VAL A 59 -10.44 -1.34 1.95
N ALA A 60 -11.40 -2.10 2.48
CA ALA A 60 -11.18 -3.44 2.99
C ALA A 60 -10.71 -4.39 1.87
N THR A 61 -11.36 -4.39 0.70
CA THR A 61 -10.98 -5.27 -0.44
C THR A 61 -9.58 -5.05 -0.98
N ASP A 62 -8.96 -3.90 -0.69
CA ASP A 62 -7.60 -3.60 -1.10
C ASP A 62 -6.59 -3.70 0.04
N LEU A 63 -7.04 -3.94 1.27
CA LEU A 63 -6.19 -3.90 2.45
C LEU A 63 -5.05 -4.92 2.38
N TRP A 64 -5.30 -6.07 1.74
CA TRP A 64 -4.31 -7.12 1.51
C TRP A 64 -3.14 -6.69 0.60
N ILE A 65 -3.34 -5.67 -0.24
CA ILE A 65 -2.32 -5.19 -1.18
C ILE A 65 -1.19 -4.48 -0.43
N GLY A 66 -1.47 -3.86 0.73
CA GLY A 66 -0.44 -3.23 1.57
C GLY A 66 0.64 -4.21 2.05
N PRO A 67 0.27 -5.28 2.79
CA PRO A 67 1.21 -6.32 3.19
C PRO A 67 1.86 -7.05 2.01
N ALA A 68 1.15 -7.27 0.91
CA ALA A 68 1.72 -7.86 -0.30
C ALA A 68 2.82 -6.97 -0.91
N LEU A 69 2.59 -5.66 -0.98
CA LEU A 69 3.58 -4.70 -1.45
C LEU A 69 4.79 -4.63 -0.50
N ALA A 70 4.57 -4.67 0.82
CA ALA A 70 5.65 -4.76 1.80
C ALA A 70 6.50 -6.02 1.59
N ALA A 71 5.87 -7.17 1.31
CA ALA A 71 6.59 -8.40 0.97
C ALA A 71 7.45 -8.25 -0.29
N VAL A 72 6.92 -7.61 -1.35
CA VAL A 72 7.68 -7.33 -2.58
C VAL A 72 8.91 -6.48 -2.28
N VAL A 73 8.75 -5.42 -1.48
CA VAL A 73 9.89 -4.54 -1.09
C VAL A 73 10.94 -5.34 -0.31
N LEU A 74 10.53 -6.18 0.64
CA LEU A 74 11.45 -7.01 1.42
C LEU A 74 12.18 -8.06 0.58
N VAL A 75 11.53 -8.61 -0.46
CA VAL A 75 12.18 -9.54 -1.41
C VAL A 75 13.25 -8.82 -2.24
N LEU A 76 12.95 -7.60 -2.71
CA LEU A 76 13.90 -6.80 -3.50
C LEU A 76 15.10 -6.33 -2.69
N TRP A 77 14.94 -6.19 -1.37
CA TRP A 77 15.95 -5.72 -0.43
C TRP A 77 16.17 -6.73 0.70
N LEU A 78 16.42 -7.99 0.32
CA LEU A 78 16.76 -9.04 1.28
C LEU A 78 18.05 -8.66 2.03
N ASP A 79 18.14 -9.04 3.31
CA ASP A 79 19.25 -8.70 4.21
C ASP A 79 19.41 -7.20 4.54
N ALA A 80 18.45 -6.35 4.15
CA ALA A 80 18.38 -4.98 4.61
C ALA A 80 18.34 -4.92 6.15
N THR A 81 19.20 -4.08 6.71
CA THR A 81 19.25 -3.81 8.15
C THR A 81 17.94 -3.19 8.64
N PRO A 82 17.64 -3.22 9.96
CA PRO A 82 16.41 -2.63 10.49
C PRO A 82 16.24 -1.15 10.13
N GLY A 83 17.34 -0.39 10.11
CA GLY A 83 17.34 1.02 9.71
C GLY A 83 17.01 1.21 8.22
N GLU A 84 17.49 0.32 7.35
CA GLU A 84 17.16 0.33 5.92
C GLU A 84 15.71 -0.09 5.68
N VAL A 85 15.19 -1.09 6.40
CA VAL A 85 13.77 -1.47 6.34
C VAL A 85 12.87 -0.30 6.74
N GLN A 86 13.23 0.43 7.79
CA GLN A 86 12.52 1.64 8.20
C GLN A 86 12.57 2.73 7.12
N ALA A 87 13.74 2.97 6.53
CA ALA A 87 13.92 3.95 5.46
C ALA A 87 13.12 3.59 4.20
N LEU A 88 13.13 2.31 3.80
CA LEU A 88 12.31 1.78 2.71
C LEU A 88 10.82 2.01 2.98
N GLY A 89 10.36 1.74 4.20
CA GLY A 89 8.98 2.04 4.62
C GLY A 89 8.65 3.53 4.51
N GLY A 90 9.56 4.40 4.94
CA GLY A 90 9.43 5.86 4.80
C GLY A 90 9.34 6.31 3.34
N MET A 91 10.18 5.77 2.45
CA MET A 91 10.16 6.07 1.02
C MET A 91 8.85 5.61 0.36
N VAL A 92 8.39 4.40 0.67
CA VAL A 92 7.11 3.88 0.15
C VAL A 92 5.95 4.76 0.61
N GLY A 93 5.94 5.17 1.89
CA GLY A 93 4.94 6.10 2.41
C GLY A 93 4.99 7.48 1.74
N LEU A 94 6.20 8.00 1.48
CA LEU A 94 6.41 9.27 0.79
C LEU A 94 5.89 9.21 -0.65
N VAL A 95 6.15 8.12 -1.38
CA VAL A 95 5.58 7.89 -2.72
C VAL A 95 4.05 7.87 -2.65
N GLY A 96 3.47 7.28 -1.60
CA GLY A 96 2.03 7.33 -1.34
C GLY A 96 1.49 8.75 -1.22
N MET A 97 2.19 9.60 -0.48
CA MET A 97 1.85 11.02 -0.31
C MET A 97 2.05 11.82 -1.60
N LEU A 98 3.13 11.60 -2.34
CA LEU A 98 3.33 12.21 -3.67
C LEU A 98 2.19 11.84 -4.62
N ASN A 99 1.79 10.57 -4.67
CA ASN A 99 0.67 10.13 -5.47
C ASN A 99 -0.66 10.81 -5.06
N TYR A 100 -0.84 11.08 -3.77
CA TYR A 100 -1.98 11.85 -3.29
C TYR A 100 -1.95 13.29 -3.81
N PHE A 101 -0.81 13.98 -3.70
CA PHE A 101 -0.64 15.35 -4.15
C PHE A 101 -0.69 15.52 -5.68
N LEU A 102 -0.27 14.51 -6.44
CA LEU A 102 -0.33 14.52 -7.91
C LEU A 102 -1.74 14.30 -8.46
N ARG A 103 -2.69 13.87 -7.62
CA ARG A 103 -4.04 13.52 -8.06
C ARG A 103 -4.79 14.62 -8.80
N PRO A 104 -4.77 15.90 -8.37
CA PRO A 104 -5.38 16.99 -9.13
C PRO A 104 -4.78 17.14 -10.53
N PHE A 105 -3.47 16.89 -10.68
CA PHE A 105 -2.79 16.97 -11.97
C PHE A 105 -3.22 15.84 -12.91
N TYR A 106 -3.45 14.63 -12.42
CA TYR A 106 -3.97 13.53 -13.24
C TYR A 106 -5.34 13.88 -13.83
N HIS A 107 -6.22 14.50 -13.03
CA HIS A 107 -7.53 14.95 -13.50
C HIS A 107 -7.42 16.07 -14.54
N LEU A 108 -6.56 17.05 -14.28
CA LEU A 108 -6.33 18.17 -15.20
C LEU A 108 -5.79 17.70 -16.56
N ILE A 109 -4.80 16.80 -16.56
CA ILE A 109 -4.23 16.23 -17.80
C ILE A 109 -5.27 15.38 -18.53
N TYR A 110 -6.05 14.58 -17.81
CA TYR A 110 -7.08 13.75 -18.40
C TYR A 110 -8.18 14.59 -19.07
N GLU A 111 -8.68 15.61 -18.38
CA GLU A 111 -9.68 16.54 -18.93
C GLU A 111 -9.13 17.28 -20.16
N LEU A 112 -7.88 17.72 -20.12
CA LEU A 112 -7.23 18.37 -21.24
C LEU A 112 -7.13 17.41 -22.45
N GLY A 113 -6.71 16.17 -22.22
CA GLY A 113 -6.64 15.15 -23.26
C GLY A 113 -8.00 14.85 -23.89
N GLN A 114 -9.05 14.76 -23.07
CA GLN A 114 -10.42 14.58 -23.57
C GLN A 114 -10.90 15.76 -24.42
N ARG A 115 -10.60 17.00 -24.02
CA ARG A 115 -10.94 18.20 -24.80
C ARG A 115 -10.20 18.26 -26.14
N LEU A 116 -8.92 17.87 -26.15
CA LEU A 116 -8.13 17.82 -27.38
C LEU A 116 -8.58 16.71 -28.34
N ALA A 117 -9.03 15.57 -27.82
CA ALA A 117 -9.55 14.47 -28.64
C ALA A 117 -10.96 14.74 -29.22
N ALA A 118 -11.66 15.75 -28.70
CA ALA A 118 -12.99 16.17 -29.15
C ALA A 118 -12.97 17.32 -30.17
N LEU A 119 -11.78 17.83 -30.52
CA LEU A 119 -11.53 18.81 -31.58
C LEU A 119 -11.22 18.11 -32.91
#